data_AF-A0AAD8MAC7-F1
#
_entry.id   AF-A0AAD8MAC7-F1
#
_cell.length_a   1.000
_cell.length_b   1.000
_cell.length_c   1.000
_cell.angle_alpha   90.00
_cell.angle_beta   90.00
_cell.angle_gamma   90.00
#
_symmetry.space_group_name_H-M   'P 1'
#
loop_
_entity.id
_entity.type
_entity.pdbx_description
1 polymer ?
#
loop_
_entity_poly.entity_id
_entity_poly.type
_entity_poly.pdbx_seq_one_letter_code
_entity_poly.pdbx_strand_id
1 'polypeptide(L)'
;METQKKPRVVRKNESITKTFLEACIHEAAENGRQGSSLRPQSWEKVIKTLKETHNFVVDQRQAKNRYDYTRYKYQAWCRLKNKTGNLYDASTNTFNLSEEEWKQEIQANPKAHPLKTSPLLFSDLCIQLYDGVTATDINSWGPTTKKKRNDHCQESEAYLFRSFS
;
A
#
# COMPACT_ATOMS: atom_id res chain seq x y z
N MET A 1 36.02 -6.03 9.53
CA MET A 1 34.90 -6.02 10.50
C MET A 1 34.00 -4.84 10.16
N GLU A 2 32.98 -5.07 9.34
CA GLU A 2 32.00 -4.04 8.97
C GLU A 2 31.06 -3.76 10.15
N THR A 3 30.93 -2.49 10.53
CA THR A 3 29.85 -2.03 11.42
C THR A 3 28.90 -1.15 10.60
N GLN A 4 27.88 -1.78 10.02
CA GLN A 4 26.81 -1.05 9.34
C GLN A 4 25.91 -0.35 10.39
N LYS A 5 26.10 0.96 10.56
CA LYS A 5 25.15 1.82 11.29
C LYS A 5 24.07 2.33 10.32
N LYS A 6 22.89 1.70 10.32
CA LYS A 6 21.65 2.34 9.82
C LYS A 6 20.52 2.26 10.87
N PRO A 7 20.49 3.11 11.93
CA PRO A 7 19.68 2.77 13.10
C PRO A 7 18.42 3.63 13.36
N ARG A 8 18.21 4.80 12.74
CA ARG A 8 17.15 5.74 13.19
C ARG A 8 16.09 6.14 12.16
N VAL A 9 16.43 6.35 10.90
CA VAL A 9 15.46 6.85 9.88
C VAL A 9 14.51 5.74 9.42
N VAL A 10 15.04 4.52 9.21
CA VAL A 10 14.26 3.36 8.71
C VAL A 10 13.17 2.94 9.71
N ARG A 11 13.51 2.82 11.00
CA ARG A 11 12.55 2.43 12.05
C ARG A 11 11.38 3.40 12.20
N LYS A 12 11.64 4.71 12.07
CA LYS A 12 10.59 5.73 12.14
C LYS A 12 9.63 5.63 10.95
N ASN A 13 10.16 5.35 9.75
CA ASN A 13 9.31 5.20 8.57
C ASN A 13 8.41 3.97 8.67
N GLU A 14 8.90 2.86 9.23
CA GLU A 14 8.09 1.66 9.48
C GLU A 14 6.99 1.92 10.52
N SER A 15 7.30 2.57 11.65
CA SER A 15 6.29 2.87 12.68
C SER A 15 5.21 3.81 12.17
N ILE A 16 5.58 4.86 11.42
CA ILE A 16 4.62 5.78 10.79
C ILE A 16 3.76 5.02 9.76
N THR A 17 4.37 4.14 8.95
CA THR A 17 3.64 3.34 7.95
C THR A 17 2.64 2.39 8.61
N LYS A 18 3.05 1.72 9.69
CA LYS A 18 2.18 0.83 10.45
C LYS A 18 0.96 1.56 10.98
N THR A 19 1.19 2.65 11.73
CA THR A 19 0.10 3.48 12.29
C THR A 19 -0.79 4.06 11.20
N PHE A 20 -0.23 4.47 10.06
CA PHE A 20 -1.02 4.93 8.92
C PHE A 20 -1.98 3.86 8.41
N LEU A 21 -1.48 2.63 8.20
CA LEU A 21 -2.29 1.51 7.71
C LEU A 21 -3.36 1.10 8.72
N GLU A 22 -2.99 0.99 10.01
CA GLU A 22 -3.91 0.68 11.10
C GLU A 22 -5.03 1.74 11.22
N ALA A 23 -4.68 3.02 11.15
CA ALA A 23 -5.67 4.11 11.16
C ALA A 23 -6.61 4.03 9.94
N CYS A 24 -6.08 3.74 8.75
CA CYS A 24 -6.91 3.56 7.56
C CYS A 24 -7.86 2.35 7.69
N ILE A 25 -7.40 1.24 8.27
CA ILE A 25 -8.22 0.04 8.51
C ILE A 25 -9.32 0.35 9.52
N HIS A 26 -8.98 0.97 10.64
CA HIS A 26 -9.93 1.39 11.67
C HIS A 26 -11.01 2.28 11.08
N GLU A 27 -10.62 3.31 10.34
CA GLU A 27 -11.56 4.23 9.72
C GLU A 27 -12.43 3.58 8.64
N ALA A 28 -11.86 2.67 7.84
CA ALA A 28 -12.63 1.93 6.85
C ALA A 28 -13.66 1.00 7.49
N ALA A 29 -13.35 0.42 8.66
CA ALA A 29 -14.25 -0.46 9.40
C ALA A 29 -15.35 0.34 10.13
N GLU A 30 -15.00 1.44 10.79
CA GLU A 30 -15.94 2.25 11.59
C GLU A 30 -16.86 3.11 10.71
N ASN A 31 -16.30 3.78 9.70
CA ASN A 31 -17.00 4.79 8.92
C ASN A 31 -17.35 4.30 7.50
N GLY A 32 -16.92 3.09 7.13
CA GLY A 32 -17.08 2.54 5.79
C GLY A 32 -16.18 3.20 4.75
N ARG A 33 -16.35 2.81 3.49
CA ARG A 33 -15.53 3.29 2.36
C ARG A 33 -16.35 4.15 1.40
N GLN A 34 -15.65 5.03 0.69
CA GLN A 34 -16.18 5.71 -0.48
C GLN A 34 -15.52 5.10 -1.73
N GLY A 35 -16.18 4.11 -2.30
CA GLY A 35 -15.61 3.29 -3.36
C GLY A 35 -14.35 2.58 -2.88
N SER A 36 -13.21 2.89 -3.48
CA SER A 36 -11.93 2.32 -3.07
C SER A 36 -11.08 3.18 -2.14
N SER A 37 -11.61 4.32 -1.71
CA SER A 37 -10.96 5.28 -0.82
C SER A 37 -11.68 5.36 0.53
N LEU A 38 -11.07 6.05 1.50
CA LEU A 38 -11.72 6.42 2.75
C LEU A 38 -12.66 7.61 2.53
N ARG A 39 -13.66 7.75 3.41
CA ARG A 39 -14.55 8.92 3.42
C ARG A 39 -13.79 10.21 3.76
N PRO A 40 -14.26 11.40 3.32
CA PRO A 40 -13.62 12.68 3.63
C PRO A 40 -13.30 12.89 5.11
N GLN A 41 -14.27 12.65 6.00
CA GLN A 41 -14.11 12.78 7.46
C GLN A 41 -13.06 11.84 8.06
N SER A 42 -12.91 10.64 7.46
CA SER A 42 -11.94 9.65 7.92
C SER A 42 -10.51 10.09 7.65
N TRP A 43 -10.27 10.85 6.59
CA TRP A 43 -8.93 11.37 6.31
C TRP A 43 -8.45 12.34 7.40
N GLU A 44 -9.34 13.17 7.93
CA GLU A 44 -8.99 14.10 9.02
C GLU A 44 -8.57 13.34 10.28
N LYS A 45 -9.29 12.25 10.61
CA LYS A 45 -8.94 11.37 11.72
C LYS A 45 -7.60 10.67 11.51
N VAL A 46 -7.35 10.10 10.32
CA VAL A 46 -6.05 9.47 9.99
C VAL A 46 -4.90 10.46 10.14
N ILE A 47 -5.04 11.68 9.62
CA ILE A 47 -4.02 12.73 9.72
C ILE A 47 -3.79 13.11 11.19
N LYS A 48 -4.85 13.26 11.97
CA LYS A 48 -4.78 13.54 13.39
C LYS A 48 -4.01 12.45 14.14
N THR A 49 -4.30 11.18 13.88
CA THR A 49 -3.59 10.04 14.51
C THR A 49 -2.09 10.06 14.20
N LEU A 50 -1.70 10.36 12.95
CA LEU A 50 -0.28 10.48 12.58
C LEU A 50 0.42 11.63 13.32
N LYS A 51 -0.26 12.77 13.44
CA LYS A 51 0.26 13.92 14.17
C LYS A 51 0.41 13.63 15.66
N GLU A 52 -0.59 13.04 16.30
CA GLU A 52 -0.56 12.77 17.74
C GLU A 52 0.44 11.66 18.11
N THR A 53 0.55 10.62 17.28
CA THR A 53 1.40 9.45 17.59
C THR A 53 2.86 9.68 17.24
N HIS A 54 3.14 10.32 16.10
CA HIS A 54 4.50 10.41 15.55
C HIS A 54 4.99 11.85 15.36
N ASN A 55 4.18 12.85 15.74
CA ASN A 55 4.38 14.26 15.35
C ASN A 55 4.55 14.42 13.83
N PHE A 56 3.90 13.54 13.06
CA PHE A 56 4.03 13.48 11.62
C PHE A 56 2.90 14.28 10.95
N VAL A 57 3.22 15.48 10.50
CA VAL A 57 2.27 16.42 9.92
C VAL A 57 2.20 16.22 8.41
N VAL A 58 1.01 15.87 7.91
CA VAL A 58 0.71 15.75 6.49
C VAL A 58 -0.62 16.42 6.17
N ASP A 59 -0.75 16.92 4.96
CA ASP A 59 -2.04 17.35 4.43
C ASP A 59 -2.86 16.15 3.91
N GLN A 60 -4.15 16.38 3.65
CA GLN A 60 -5.05 15.34 3.16
C GLN A 60 -4.65 14.79 1.79
N ARG A 61 -4.08 15.62 0.92
CA ARG A 61 -3.62 15.20 -0.40
C ARG A 61 -2.43 14.25 -0.28
N GLN A 62 -1.47 14.54 0.60
CA GLN A 62 -0.33 13.69 0.91
C GLN A 62 -0.77 12.35 1.50
N ALA A 63 -1.75 12.35 2.42
CA ALA A 63 -2.32 11.12 2.98
C ALA A 63 -2.99 10.25 1.89
N LYS A 64 -3.80 10.86 1.02
CA LYS A 64 -4.44 10.17 -0.12
C LYS A 64 -3.41 9.62 -1.11
N ASN A 65 -2.42 10.42 -1.49
CA ASN A 65 -1.35 10.00 -2.38
C ASN A 65 -0.58 8.80 -1.80
N ARG A 66 -0.30 8.81 -0.49
CA ARG A 66 0.34 7.68 0.18
C ARG A 66 -0.54 6.44 0.16
N TYR A 67 -1.83 6.58 0.43
CA TYR A 67 -2.79 5.48 0.37
C TYR A 67 -2.86 4.86 -1.03
N ASP A 68 -2.97 5.69 -2.06
CA ASP A 68 -3.03 5.23 -3.45
C ASP A 68 -1.71 4.57 -3.88
N TYR A 69 -0.56 5.16 -3.53
CA TYR A 69 0.75 4.58 -3.80
C TYR A 69 0.90 3.19 -3.16
N THR A 70 0.58 3.06 -1.87
CA THR A 70 0.63 1.77 -1.18
C THR A 70 -0.31 0.76 -1.83
N ARG A 71 -1.50 1.19 -2.23
CA ARG A 71 -2.46 0.35 -2.94
C ARG A 71 -1.94 -0.13 -4.30
N TYR A 72 -1.32 0.74 -5.08
CA TYR A 72 -0.73 0.35 -6.37
C TYR A 72 0.42 -0.64 -6.19
N LYS A 73 1.28 -0.40 -5.20
CA LYS A 73 2.36 -1.31 -4.84
C LYS A 73 1.82 -2.67 -4.39
N TYR A 74 0.76 -2.67 -3.58
CA TYR A 74 0.05 -3.87 -3.16
C TYR A 74 -0.55 -4.66 -4.33
N GLN A 75 -1.17 -3.99 -5.30
CA GLN A 75 -1.72 -4.64 -6.49
C GLN A 75 -0.63 -5.28 -7.35
N ALA A 76 0.51 -4.61 -7.52
CA ALA A 76 1.66 -5.18 -8.21
C ALA A 76 2.22 -6.40 -7.45
N TRP A 77 2.26 -6.32 -6.12
CA TRP A 77 2.70 -7.43 -5.25
C TRP A 77 1.77 -8.64 -5.38
N CYS A 78 0.44 -8.44 -5.39
CA CYS A 78 -0.53 -9.52 -5.61
C CYS A 78 -0.34 -10.20 -6.96
N ARG A 79 -0.14 -9.41 -8.03
CA ARG A 79 0.09 -9.94 -9.39
C ARG A 79 1.33 -10.83 -9.44
N LEU A 80 2.44 -10.33 -8.89
CA LEU A 80 3.69 -11.07 -8.80
C LEU A 80 3.53 -12.35 -7.98
N LYS A 81 2.87 -12.27 -6.82
CA LYS A 81 2.62 -13.42 -5.96
C LYS A 81 1.75 -14.47 -6.64
N ASN A 82 0.76 -14.07 -7.44
CA ASN A 82 -0.09 -15.01 -8.17
C ASN A 82 0.61 -15.64 -9.39
N LYS A 83 1.48 -14.89 -10.08
CA LYS A 83 2.22 -15.40 -11.24
C LYS A 83 3.36 -16.34 -10.84
N THR A 84 4.02 -16.01 -9.74
CA THR A 84 5.32 -16.58 -9.38
C THR A 84 5.29 -17.18 -7.98
N GLY A 85 4.14 -17.64 -7.48
CA GLY A 85 3.91 -17.95 -6.06
C GLY A 85 4.98 -18.76 -5.34
N ASN A 86 5.76 -19.56 -6.07
CA ASN A 86 6.87 -20.38 -5.57
C ASN A 86 8.17 -19.59 -5.27
N LEU A 87 8.31 -18.37 -5.81
CA LEU A 87 9.50 -17.51 -5.68
C LEU A 87 9.28 -16.33 -4.72
N TYR A 88 8.16 -16.28 -4.02
CA TYR A 88 7.93 -15.31 -2.95
C TYR A 88 8.46 -15.84 -1.62
N ASP A 89 9.42 -15.14 -1.04
CA ASP A 89 9.93 -15.42 0.30
C ASP A 89 9.13 -14.61 1.33
N ALA A 90 8.31 -15.30 2.12
CA ALA A 90 7.50 -14.69 3.17
C ALA A 90 8.34 -14.16 4.35
N SER A 91 9.53 -14.71 4.59
CA SER A 91 10.39 -14.32 5.70
C SER A 91 11.08 -12.97 5.46
N THR A 92 11.48 -12.73 4.21
CA THR A 92 12.12 -11.48 3.77
C THR A 92 11.16 -10.53 3.06
N ASN A 93 9.95 -11.01 2.75
CA ASN A 93 8.90 -10.29 2.02
C ASN A 93 9.37 -9.79 0.64
N THR A 94 10.21 -10.57 -0.03
CA THR A 94 10.79 -10.26 -1.34
C THR A 94 10.51 -11.37 -2.36
N PHE A 95 10.64 -11.02 -3.65
CA PHE A 95 10.54 -11.98 -4.75
C PHE A 95 11.94 -12.35 -5.24
N ASN A 96 12.23 -13.65 -5.26
CA ASN A 96 13.49 -14.22 -5.75
C ASN A 96 13.44 -14.38 -7.28
N LEU A 97 13.31 -13.26 -7.99
CA LEU A 97 13.35 -13.19 -9.46
C LEU A 97 14.76 -12.84 -9.94
N SER A 98 15.15 -13.37 -11.09
CA SER A 98 16.36 -12.96 -11.80
C SER A 98 16.23 -11.53 -12.35
N GLU A 99 17.35 -10.91 -12.73
CA GLU A 99 17.37 -9.57 -13.33
C GLU A 99 16.57 -9.50 -14.64
N GLU A 100 16.62 -10.57 -15.43
CA GLU A 100 15.89 -10.73 -16.68
C GLU A 100 14.39 -10.83 -16.45
N GLU A 101 13.96 -11.61 -15.45
CA GLU A 101 12.55 -11.71 -15.07
C GLU A 101 12.00 -10.40 -14.49
N TRP A 102 12.80 -9.71 -13.67
CA TRP A 102 12.44 -8.36 -13.20
C TRP A 102 12.26 -7.38 -14.36
N LYS A 103 13.15 -7.40 -15.36
CA LYS A 103 13.00 -6.55 -16.56
C LYS A 103 11.71 -6.86 -17.31
N GLN A 104 11.40 -8.13 -17.53
CA GLN A 104 10.17 -8.55 -18.20
C GLN A 104 8.91 -8.13 -17.41
N GLU A 105 8.93 -8.30 -16.08
CA GLU A 105 7.79 -7.93 -15.25
C GLU A 105 7.60 -6.41 -15.19
N ILE A 106 8.69 -5.65 -15.05
CA ILE A 106 8.65 -4.17 -15.04
C ILE A 106 8.20 -3.65 -16.41
N GLN A 107 8.62 -4.28 -17.50
CA GLN A 107 8.15 -3.94 -18.84
C GLN A 107 6.64 -4.20 -19.00
N ALA A 108 6.13 -5.31 -18.46
CA ALA A 108 4.70 -5.62 -18.47
C ALA A 108 3.88 -4.75 -17.51
N ASN A 109 4.48 -4.36 -16.38
CA ASN A 109 3.87 -3.58 -15.33
C ASN A 109 4.92 -2.69 -14.63
N PRO A 110 5.08 -1.43 -15.08
CA PRO A 110 6.06 -0.50 -14.49
C PRO A 110 5.90 -0.32 -12.97
N LYS A 111 4.68 -0.52 -12.46
CA LYS A 111 4.36 -0.47 -11.02
C LYS A 111 5.01 -1.58 -10.19
N ALA A 112 5.60 -2.59 -10.81
CA ALA A 112 6.39 -3.62 -10.13
C ALA A 112 7.79 -3.12 -9.75
N HIS A 113 8.30 -2.06 -10.40
CA HIS A 113 9.65 -1.55 -10.15
C HIS A 113 9.93 -1.23 -8.66
N PRO A 114 9.01 -0.58 -7.90
CA PRO A 114 9.24 -0.32 -6.48
C PRO A 114 9.39 -1.58 -5.61
N LEU A 115 8.88 -2.74 -6.06
CA LEU A 115 8.99 -4.02 -5.33
C LEU A 115 10.37 -4.65 -5.46
N LYS A 116 11.12 -4.29 -6.52
CA LYS A 116 12.51 -4.70 -6.68
C LYS A 116 13.43 -4.03 -5.65
N THR A 117 13.17 -2.74 -5.38
CA THR A 117 14.01 -1.93 -4.49
C THR A 117 13.55 -1.91 -3.04
N SER A 118 12.26 -2.14 -2.80
CA SER A 118 11.70 -2.10 -1.45
C SER A 118 10.53 -3.08 -1.30
N PRO A 119 10.51 -3.94 -0.28
CA PRO A 119 9.39 -4.85 -0.06
C PRO A 119 8.11 -4.08 0.31
N LEU A 120 6.97 -4.76 0.22
CA LEU A 120 5.68 -4.19 0.64
C LEU A 120 5.58 -4.22 2.17
N LEU A 121 5.81 -3.10 2.85
CA LEU A 121 5.72 -3.07 4.32
C LEU A 121 4.32 -3.46 4.80
N PHE A 122 4.27 -4.31 5.84
CA PHE A 122 3.04 -4.78 6.46
C PHE A 122 2.03 -5.36 5.46
N SER A 123 2.46 -6.39 4.71
CA SER A 123 1.63 -7.08 3.73
C SER A 123 0.28 -7.51 4.30
N ASP A 124 0.22 -8.00 5.54
CA ASP A 124 -1.03 -8.40 6.20
C ASP A 124 -2.00 -7.23 6.42
N LEU A 125 -1.48 -6.07 6.83
CA LEU A 125 -2.30 -4.85 6.95
C LEU A 125 -2.77 -4.36 5.57
N CYS A 126 -1.93 -4.49 4.54
CA CYS A 126 -2.33 -4.15 3.17
C CYS A 126 -3.45 -5.09 2.67
N ILE A 127 -3.36 -6.40 2.94
CA ILE A 127 -4.42 -7.36 2.61
C ILE A 127 -5.72 -6.97 3.29
N GLN A 128 -5.69 -6.75 4.62
CA GLN A 128 -6.87 -6.33 5.38
C GLN A 128 -7.45 -5.01 4.85
N LEU A 129 -6.59 -4.05 4.52
CA LEU A 129 -7.00 -2.74 4.04
C LEU A 129 -7.50 -2.75 2.59
N TYR A 130 -6.98 -3.58 1.69
CA TYR A 130 -7.27 -3.44 0.26
C TYR A 130 -8.10 -4.58 -0.34
N ASP A 131 -8.08 -5.78 0.23
CA ASP A 131 -8.91 -6.91 -0.22
C ASP A 131 -10.31 -6.89 0.38
N GLY A 132 -10.58 -5.98 1.31
CA GLY A 132 -11.91 -5.83 1.91
C GLY A 132 -12.31 -6.99 2.81
N VAL A 133 -11.34 -7.78 3.31
CA VAL A 133 -11.57 -8.76 4.38
C VAL A 133 -11.68 -8.02 5.73
N THR A 134 -12.61 -7.09 5.80
CA THR A 134 -13.19 -6.65 7.07
C THR A 134 -14.50 -7.39 7.17
N ALA A 135 -14.44 -8.53 7.86
CA ALA A 135 -15.59 -9.34 8.21
C ALA A 135 -16.60 -8.50 9.00
N THR A 136 -17.55 -7.92 8.30
CA THR A 136 -18.89 -7.61 8.83
C THR A 136 -19.87 -7.68 7.66
N ASP A 137 -20.07 -8.89 7.14
CA ASP A 137 -21.24 -9.20 6.32
C ASP A 137 -22.11 -10.16 7.13
N ILE A 138 -23.01 -9.59 7.93
CA ILE A 138 -24.32 -10.21 8.11
C ILE A 138 -25.12 -9.76 6.90
N ASN A 139 -25.34 -10.70 5.97
CA ASN A 139 -26.29 -10.65 4.86
C ASN A 139 -26.23 -9.46 3.88
N SER A 140 -25.69 -9.69 2.67
CA SER A 140 -26.54 -9.71 1.46
C SER A 140 -25.82 -10.33 0.25
N TRP A 141 -26.13 -11.59 -0.04
CA TRP A 141 -25.87 -12.17 -1.35
C TRP A 141 -26.94 -11.66 -2.33
N GLY A 142 -26.57 -10.76 -3.22
CA GLY A 142 -27.38 -10.35 -4.37
C GLY A 142 -26.54 -10.40 -5.65
N PRO A 143 -26.99 -11.05 -6.74
CA PRO A 143 -26.18 -11.17 -7.95
C PRO A 143 -26.35 -9.98 -8.91
N THR A 144 -25.29 -9.75 -9.71
CA THR A 144 -25.19 -8.90 -10.92
C THR A 144 -24.94 -7.40 -10.65
N THR A 145 -24.05 -6.69 -11.35
CA THR A 145 -23.77 -6.65 -12.79
C THR A 145 -22.30 -6.24 -13.07
N LYS A 146 -21.79 -6.65 -14.23
CA LYS A 146 -20.46 -6.31 -14.75
C LYS A 146 -20.30 -4.79 -14.89
N LYS A 147 -19.54 -4.13 -14.00
CA LYS A 147 -19.07 -2.76 -14.22
C LYS A 147 -17.69 -2.80 -14.87
N LYS A 148 -17.63 -2.39 -16.15
CA LYS A 148 -16.38 -2.17 -16.88
C LYS A 148 -15.52 -1.21 -16.07
N ARG A 149 -14.30 -1.62 -15.73
CA ARG A 149 -13.27 -0.72 -15.21
C ARG A 149 -12.62 -0.02 -16.40
N ASN A 150 -13.14 1.13 -16.78
CA ASN A 150 -12.31 2.19 -17.31
C ASN A 150 -11.81 2.98 -16.11
N ASP A 151 -10.50 3.19 -16.01
CA ASP A 151 -9.92 4.45 -15.57
C ASP A 151 -8.43 4.48 -15.95
N HIS A 152 -8.16 5.19 -17.04
CA HIS A 152 -6.88 5.83 -17.28
C HIS A 152 -6.63 6.82 -16.14
N CYS A 153 -5.47 6.72 -15.49
CA CYS A 153 -4.88 7.87 -14.80
C CYS A 153 -3.37 7.79 -15.04
N GLN A 154 -2.97 8.36 -16.17
CA GLN A 154 -1.57 8.62 -16.50
C GLN A 154 -1.07 9.84 -15.72
N GLU A 155 0.23 9.79 -15.44
CA GLU A 155 1.14 10.84 -14.94
C GLU A 155 0.99 11.24 -13.47
N SER A 156 2.01 11.17 -12.62
CA SER A 156 3.46 11.29 -12.87
C SER A 156 4.27 10.52 -11.81
N GLU A 157 5.05 9.52 -12.24
CA GLU A 157 5.93 8.72 -11.39
C GLU A 157 7.10 9.53 -10.78
N ALA A 158 7.33 10.75 -11.28
CA ALA A 158 8.40 11.64 -10.82
C ALA A 158 8.07 12.46 -9.56
N TYR A 159 6.80 12.64 -9.19
CA TYR A 159 6.42 13.44 -8.01
C TYR A 159 6.44 12.64 -6.70
N LEU A 160 6.19 11.33 -6.74
CA LEU A 160 6.12 10.50 -5.53
C LEU A 160 7.51 10.24 -4.90
N PHE A 161 8.59 10.35 -5.68
CA PHE A 161 9.95 10.20 -5.16
C PHE A 161 10.47 11.47 -4.46
N ARG A 162 9.89 12.64 -4.77
CA ARG A 162 10.47 13.96 -4.43
C ARG A 162 9.85 14.62 -3.20
N SER A 163 8.79 14.04 -2.64
CA SER A 163 8.10 14.60 -1.46
C SER A 163 8.48 13.96 -0.12
N PHE A 164 9.44 13.04 -0.09
CA PHE A 164 9.81 12.29 1.11
C PHE A 164 11.32 12.15 1.29
N SER A 165 12.07 13.24 1.05
CA SER A 165 13.45 13.37 1.49
C SER A 165 13.62 14.55 2.43
#